data_AF-A0A6B3DP99-F1
#
_entry.id   AF-A0A6B3DP99-F1
#
_cell.length_a   1.000
_cell.length_b   1.000
_cell.length_c   1.000
_cell.angle_alpha   90.00
_cell.angle_beta   90.00
_cell.angle_gamma   90.00
#
_symmetry.space_group_name_H-M   'P 1'
#
loop_
_entity.id
_entity.type
_entity.pdbx_description
1 polymer ?
#
loop_
_entity_poly.entity_id
_entity_poly.type
_entity_poly.pdbx_seq_one_letter_code
_entity_poly.pdbx_strand_id
1 'polypeptide(L)'
;MKKTVFEYACGHAGTADLPSPTMGDEHDLKTAWLAEKLCPNCRRDAETRERLRAAGERVRAADAMRRAAIAEMGEALLYHRAVFAAAAPEVRASYRLQLAAAEELTGVSRRTLSDATRTRPTERSDAAVAAEHRDYGYAMHRGGEDLHRRYPHLAGLHNALMLLDEVQRKRWLAEHPEAASPPLSLDYSADQWALKNEYERQVNAIAEGRPI
;
A
#
# COMPACT_ATOMS: atom_id res chain seq x y z
N MET A 1 17.11 26.17 40.21
CA MET A 1 16.03 25.63 39.35
C MET A 1 15.04 24.91 40.26
N LYS A 2 13.74 25.04 40.02
CA LYS A 2 12.70 24.32 40.78
C LYS A 2 12.09 23.25 39.88
N LYS A 3 11.93 22.02 40.41
CA LYS A 3 11.13 21.00 39.74
C LYS A 3 9.67 21.43 39.76
N THR A 4 9.11 21.63 38.58
CA THR A 4 7.70 21.95 38.39
C THR A 4 6.98 20.67 38.00
N VAL A 5 5.90 20.36 38.73
CA VAL A 5 4.99 19.25 38.42
C VAL A 5 3.89 19.79 37.52
N PHE A 6 3.57 19.07 36.45
CA PHE A 6 2.50 19.41 35.52
C PHE A 6 1.80 18.14 35.05
N GLU A 7 0.66 18.28 34.38
CA GLU A 7 -0.08 17.16 33.81
C GLU A 7 -0.06 17.27 32.29
N TYR A 8 0.32 16.20 31.60
CA TYR A 8 0.22 16.12 30.14
C TYR A 8 -1.26 15.97 29.73
N ALA A 9 -1.60 16.31 28.49
CA ALA A 9 -2.97 16.20 27.95
C ALA A 9 -3.58 14.78 28.04
N CYS A 10 -2.74 13.76 28.18
CA CYS A 10 -3.14 12.36 28.38
C CYS A 10 -3.41 11.98 29.85
N GLY A 11 -3.37 12.94 30.79
CA GLY A 11 -3.61 12.73 32.23
C GLY A 11 -2.41 12.20 33.02
N HIS A 12 -1.26 11.99 32.37
CA HIS A 12 -0.04 11.55 33.06
C HIS A 12 0.68 12.74 33.71
N ALA A 13 1.20 12.55 34.92
CA ALA A 13 2.03 13.54 35.57
C ALA A 13 3.43 13.63 34.92
N GLY A 14 3.90 14.86 34.73
CA GLY A 14 5.24 15.21 34.25
C GLY A 14 6.00 16.03 35.29
N THR A 15 7.33 15.99 35.21
CA THR A 15 8.20 16.90 35.97
C THR A 15 9.25 17.49 35.04
N ALA A 16 9.49 18.79 35.16
CA ALA A 16 10.53 19.49 34.41
C ALA A 16 11.27 20.48 35.32
N ASP A 17 12.57 20.63 35.08
CA ASP A 17 13.37 21.67 35.72
C ASP A 17 13.14 22.99 34.97
N LEU A 18 12.22 23.79 35.50
CA LEU A 18 11.94 25.11 34.95
C LEU A 18 12.73 26.19 35.73
N PRO A 19 13.15 27.28 35.06
CA PRO A 19 13.67 28.44 35.76
C PRO A 19 12.65 28.91 36.80
N SER A 20 13.11 29.35 37.97
CA SER A 20 12.20 29.91 38.99
C SER A 20 11.36 31.02 38.36
N PRO A 21 10.10 31.21 38.78
CA PRO A 21 9.26 32.29 38.28
C PRO A 21 10.01 33.61 38.49
N THR A 22 10.51 34.16 37.38
CA THR A 22 10.94 35.55 37.31
C THR A 22 9.68 36.37 37.03
N MET A 23 9.64 37.65 37.38
CA MET A 23 8.45 38.48 37.12
C MET A 23 8.13 38.47 35.62
N GLY A 24 7.14 37.66 35.21
CA GLY A 24 6.74 37.45 33.82
C GLY A 24 6.18 36.04 33.57
N ASP A 25 5.17 35.98 32.70
CA ASP A 25 4.33 34.81 32.37
C ASP A 25 5.08 33.61 31.72
N GLU A 26 6.41 33.67 31.61
CA GLU A 26 7.21 32.71 30.85
C GLU A 26 7.24 31.30 31.48
N HIS A 27 7.18 31.23 32.82
CA HIS A 27 7.09 29.95 33.55
C HIS A 27 5.74 29.26 33.31
N ASP A 28 4.65 30.02 33.37
CA ASP A 28 3.29 29.52 33.15
C ASP A 28 3.08 29.12 31.68
N LEU A 29 3.57 29.92 30.73
CA LEU A 29 3.52 29.62 29.29
C LEU A 29 4.29 28.34 28.95
N LYS A 30 5.48 28.12 29.53
CA LYS A 30 6.25 26.87 29.33
C LYS A 30 5.56 25.67 29.95
N THR A 31 4.93 25.84 31.11
CA THR A 31 4.19 24.77 31.77
C THR A 31 2.94 24.38 30.97
N ALA A 32 2.18 25.36 30.48
CA ALA A 32 1.04 25.14 29.59
C ALA A 32 1.44 24.46 28.27
N TRP A 33 2.52 24.92 27.63
CA TRP A 33 3.05 24.31 26.41
C TRP A 33 3.47 22.85 26.61
N LEU A 34 4.06 22.51 27.76
CA LEU A 34 4.43 21.13 28.10
C LEU A 34 3.18 20.27 28.38
N ALA A 35 2.15 20.83 29.00
CA ALA A 35 0.88 20.16 29.25
C ALA A 35 0.16 19.79 27.94
N GLU A 36 0.30 20.58 26.88
CA GLU A 36 -0.27 20.29 25.56
C GLU A 36 0.46 19.17 24.79
N LYS A 37 1.65 18.73 25.23
CA LYS A 37 2.38 17.65 24.57
C LYS A 37 1.89 16.26 25.01
N LEU A 38 2.12 15.26 24.16
CA LEU A 38 2.03 13.87 24.59
C LEU A 38 3.15 13.57 25.58
N CYS A 39 2.82 12.84 26.66
CA CYS A 39 3.85 12.37 27.57
C CYS A 39 4.82 11.41 26.83
N PRO A 40 6.08 11.25 27.30
CA PRO A 40 7.06 10.40 26.63
C PRO A 40 6.58 8.97 26.36
N ASN A 41 5.76 8.41 27.25
CA ASN A 41 5.20 7.07 27.08
C ASN A 41 4.13 7.03 25.98
N CYS A 42 3.18 7.97 25.98
CA CYS A 42 2.17 8.08 24.92
C CYS A 42 2.79 8.39 23.55
N ARG A 43 3.87 9.19 23.52
CA ARG A 43 4.65 9.43 22.31
C ARG A 43 5.31 8.14 21.80
N ARG A 44 5.96 7.37 22.67
CA ARG A 44 6.58 6.08 22.30
C ARG A 44 5.54 5.06 21.83
N ASP A 45 4.37 5.02 22.46
CA ASP A 45 3.26 4.16 22.02
C ASP A 45 2.76 4.58 20.64
N ALA A 46 2.54 5.88 20.39
CA ALA A 46 2.17 6.39 19.08
C ALA A 46 3.22 6.06 17.99
N GLU A 47 4.51 6.28 18.28
CA GLU A 47 5.62 5.91 17.40
C GLU A 47 5.67 4.39 17.14
N THR A 48 5.37 3.57 18.14
CA THR A 48 5.33 2.10 18.02
C THR A 48 4.16 1.65 17.15
N ARG A 49 2.96 2.21 17.38
CA ARG A 49 1.77 1.93 16.56
C ARG A 49 2.00 2.31 15.10
N GLU A 50 2.64 3.45 14.85
CA GLU A 50 2.98 3.88 13.49
C GLU A 50 3.96 2.92 12.83
N ARG A 51 5.01 2.51 13.54
CA ARG A 51 5.97 1.50 13.03
C ARG A 51 5.28 0.16 12.72
N LEU A 52 4.37 -0.28 13.56
CA LEU A 52 3.60 -1.51 13.35
C LEU A 52 2.66 -1.39 12.14
N ARG A 53 1.99 -0.25 11.97
CA ARG A 53 1.17 0.03 10.79
C ARG A 53 1.99 -0.03 9.50
N ALA A 54 3.11 0.68 9.45
CA ALA A 54 4.02 0.68 8.32
C ALA A 54 4.61 -0.72 8.04
N ALA A 55 4.91 -1.50 9.08
CA ALA A 55 5.34 -2.89 8.92
C ALA A 55 4.23 -3.76 8.33
N GLY A 56 2.98 -3.61 8.80
CA GLY A 56 1.83 -4.32 8.26
C GLY A 56 1.55 -3.97 6.78
N GLU A 57 1.75 -2.73 6.37
CA GLU A 57 1.69 -2.32 4.96
C GLU A 57 2.76 -2.99 4.11
N ARG A 58 4.01 -3.03 4.58
CA ARG A 58 5.09 -3.75 3.89
C ARG A 58 4.81 -5.24 3.76
N VAL A 59 4.26 -5.88 4.79
CA VAL A 59 3.86 -7.30 4.75
C VAL A 59 2.77 -7.51 3.71
N ARG A 60 1.74 -6.66 3.65
CA ARG A 60 0.67 -6.74 2.64
C ARG A 60 1.22 -6.59 1.22
N ALA A 61 2.14 -5.64 0.99
CA ALA A 61 2.79 -5.46 -0.30
C ALA A 61 3.62 -6.69 -0.70
N ALA A 62 4.45 -7.22 0.21
CA ALA A 62 5.26 -8.40 -0.03
C ALA A 62 4.41 -9.65 -0.32
N ASP A 63 3.31 -9.83 0.41
CA ASP A 63 2.39 -10.95 0.18
C ASP A 63 1.68 -10.85 -1.17
N ALA A 64 1.31 -9.63 -1.59
CA ALA A 64 0.73 -9.41 -2.90
C ALA A 64 1.76 -9.68 -4.02
N MET A 65 3.01 -9.22 -3.87
CA MET A 65 4.10 -9.55 -4.82
C MET A 65 4.37 -11.06 -4.88
N ARG A 66 4.37 -11.75 -3.74
CA ARG A 66 4.50 -13.21 -3.67
C ARG A 66 3.38 -13.91 -4.44
N ARG A 67 2.13 -13.45 -4.29
CA ARG A 67 0.98 -14.00 -5.01
C ARG A 67 1.08 -13.77 -6.52
N ALA A 68 1.53 -12.60 -6.96
CA ALA A 68 1.78 -12.31 -8.37
C ALA A 68 2.86 -13.23 -8.96
N ALA A 69 4.01 -13.37 -8.28
CA ALA A 69 5.09 -14.26 -8.72
C ALA A 69 4.64 -15.73 -8.82
N ILE A 70 3.81 -16.21 -7.89
CA ILE A 70 3.23 -17.57 -7.95
C ILE A 70 2.31 -17.73 -9.17
N ALA A 71 1.54 -16.70 -9.52
CA ALA A 71 0.68 -16.72 -10.70
C ALA A 71 1.51 -16.78 -12.00
N GLU A 72 2.55 -15.94 -12.12
CA GLU A 72 3.49 -15.95 -13.25
C GLU A 72 4.17 -17.32 -13.42
N MET A 73 4.58 -17.97 -12.32
CA MET A 73 5.11 -19.34 -12.36
C MET A 73 4.08 -20.33 -12.89
N GLY A 74 2.81 -20.19 -12.50
CA GLY A 74 1.70 -20.99 -13.01
C GLY A 74 1.52 -20.81 -14.53
N GLU A 75 1.59 -19.58 -15.02
CA GLU A 75 1.48 -19.27 -16.45
C GLU A 75 2.66 -19.84 -17.25
N ALA A 76 3.89 -19.68 -16.76
CA ALA A 76 5.08 -20.23 -17.39
C ALA A 76 5.00 -21.77 -17.53
N LEU A 77 4.45 -22.45 -16.51
CA LEU A 77 4.21 -23.89 -16.54
C LEU A 77 3.15 -24.29 -17.59
N LEU A 78 2.06 -23.52 -17.70
CA LEU A 78 1.03 -23.75 -18.72
C LEU A 78 1.56 -23.51 -20.14
N TYR A 79 2.32 -22.43 -20.34
CA TYR A 79 2.96 -22.11 -21.61
C TYR A 79 3.94 -23.21 -22.03
N HIS A 80 4.85 -23.60 -21.13
CA HIS A 80 5.79 -24.68 -21.37
C HIS A 80 5.07 -25.98 -21.75
N ARG A 81 3.97 -26.31 -21.06
CA ARG A 81 3.14 -27.47 -21.39
C ARG A 81 2.52 -27.38 -22.79
N ALA A 82 2.04 -26.21 -23.21
CA ALA A 82 1.48 -26.00 -24.54
C ALA A 82 2.54 -26.15 -25.65
N VAL A 83 3.73 -25.59 -25.44
CA VAL A 83 4.87 -25.74 -26.37
C VAL A 83 5.26 -27.21 -26.56
N PHE A 84 5.36 -27.98 -25.47
CA PHE A 84 5.67 -29.41 -25.55
C PHE A 84 4.55 -30.23 -26.23
N ALA A 85 3.29 -29.92 -25.94
CA ALA A 85 2.15 -30.58 -26.59
C ALA A 85 2.13 -30.34 -28.11
N ALA A 86 2.59 -29.17 -28.56
CA ALA A 86 2.71 -28.84 -29.98
C ALA A 86 3.93 -29.49 -30.66
N ALA A 87 5.07 -29.56 -29.96
CA ALA A 87 6.33 -30.04 -30.53
C ALA A 87 6.45 -31.58 -30.58
N ALA A 88 5.86 -32.29 -29.61
CA ALA A 88 5.96 -33.74 -29.52
C ALA A 88 4.71 -34.34 -28.83
N PRO A 89 3.62 -34.60 -29.56
CA PRO A 89 2.38 -35.16 -29.00
C PRO A 89 2.58 -36.51 -28.28
N GLU A 90 3.59 -37.26 -28.71
CA GLU A 90 3.97 -38.58 -28.19
C GLU A 90 4.77 -38.48 -26.88
N VAL A 91 5.48 -37.37 -26.68
CA VAL A 91 6.19 -37.04 -25.43
C VAL A 91 5.21 -36.28 -24.54
N ARG A 92 4.17 -36.98 -24.08
CA ARG A 92 3.35 -36.49 -22.96
C ARG A 92 4.23 -36.43 -21.70
N ALA A 93 4.98 -35.35 -21.57
CA ALA A 93 5.76 -35.04 -20.39
C ALA A 93 4.84 -35.12 -19.15
N SER A 94 5.19 -35.98 -18.21
CA SER A 94 4.44 -36.16 -16.97
C SER A 94 4.37 -34.81 -16.24
N TYR A 95 3.17 -34.28 -16.09
CA TYR A 95 2.90 -33.03 -15.38
C TYR A 95 3.49 -33.02 -13.96
N ARG A 96 3.55 -34.20 -13.32
CA ARG A 96 4.19 -34.37 -12.01
C ARG A 96 5.71 -34.13 -12.05
N LEU A 97 6.40 -34.52 -13.11
CA LEU A 97 7.83 -34.28 -13.27
C LEU A 97 8.12 -32.79 -13.51
N GLN A 98 7.28 -32.11 -14.29
CA GLN A 98 7.40 -30.67 -14.52
C GLN A 98 7.21 -29.86 -13.22
N LEU A 99 6.21 -30.22 -12.40
CA LEU A 99 6.01 -29.57 -11.10
C LEU A 99 7.14 -29.88 -10.10
N ALA A 100 7.73 -31.08 -10.15
CA ALA A 100 8.89 -31.40 -9.30
C ALA A 100 10.12 -30.58 -9.67
N ALA A 101 10.42 -30.46 -10.96
CA ALA A 101 11.51 -29.60 -11.44
C ALA A 101 11.27 -28.12 -11.11
N ALA A 102 10.03 -27.63 -11.23
CA ALA A 102 9.69 -26.26 -10.88
C ALA A 102 9.78 -25.98 -9.37
N GLU A 103 9.43 -26.95 -8.51
CA GLU A 103 9.63 -26.86 -7.06
C GLU A 103 11.12 -26.75 -6.71
N GLU A 104 11.98 -27.52 -7.36
CA GLU A 104 13.44 -27.45 -7.18
C GLU A 104 14.01 -26.10 -7.63
N LEU A 105 13.54 -25.57 -8.76
CA LEU A 105 14.03 -24.29 -9.31
C LEU A 105 13.58 -23.07 -8.52
N THR A 106 12.33 -23.07 -8.02
CA THR A 106 11.70 -21.88 -7.43
C THR A 106 11.63 -21.94 -5.90
N GLY A 107 11.79 -23.11 -5.30
CA GLY A 107 11.52 -23.36 -3.88
C GLY A 107 10.02 -23.32 -3.51
N VAL A 108 9.12 -23.13 -4.48
CA VAL A 108 7.67 -23.08 -4.26
C VAL A 108 7.11 -24.49 -4.29
N SER A 109 6.29 -24.84 -3.30
CA SER A 109 5.79 -26.20 -3.16
C SER A 109 4.96 -26.66 -4.36
N ARG A 110 5.07 -27.95 -4.71
CA ARG A 110 4.27 -28.57 -5.79
C ARG A 110 2.77 -28.31 -5.67
N ARG A 111 2.23 -28.26 -4.45
CA ARG A 111 0.83 -27.92 -4.19
C ARG A 111 0.51 -26.50 -4.64
N THR A 112 1.32 -25.52 -4.24
CA THR A 112 1.13 -24.12 -4.60
C THR A 112 1.23 -23.90 -6.11
N LEU A 113 2.21 -24.53 -6.77
CA LEU A 113 2.35 -24.48 -8.23
C LEU A 113 1.17 -25.16 -8.94
N SER A 114 0.72 -26.32 -8.44
CA SER A 114 -0.46 -26.98 -8.98
C SER A 114 -1.73 -26.15 -8.81
N ASP A 115 -1.89 -25.42 -7.71
CA ASP A 115 -3.05 -24.56 -7.49
C ASP A 115 -2.98 -23.32 -8.40
N ALA A 116 -1.79 -22.76 -8.62
CA ALA A 116 -1.55 -21.65 -9.55
C ALA A 116 -1.91 -22.00 -11.00
N THR A 117 -1.58 -23.21 -11.47
CA THR A 117 -1.98 -23.67 -12.82
C THR A 117 -3.48 -23.99 -12.97
N ARG A 118 -4.19 -24.18 -11.86
CA ARG A 118 -5.64 -24.49 -11.82
C ARG A 118 -6.50 -23.25 -11.73
N THR A 119 -5.97 -22.20 -11.10
CA THR A 119 -6.53 -20.87 -11.21
C THR A 119 -6.29 -20.43 -12.64
N ARG A 120 -7.27 -20.68 -13.52
CA ARG A 120 -7.22 -20.13 -14.87
C ARG A 120 -6.88 -18.64 -14.71
N PRO A 121 -5.83 -18.11 -15.37
CA PRO A 121 -5.78 -16.68 -15.55
C PRO A 121 -7.14 -16.32 -16.17
N THR A 122 -7.84 -15.34 -15.59
CA THR A 122 -8.94 -14.73 -16.34
C THR A 122 -8.36 -14.47 -17.72
N GLU A 123 -8.94 -15.05 -18.78
CA GLU A 123 -8.38 -15.22 -20.14
C GLU A 123 -7.98 -13.90 -20.85
N ARG A 124 -7.98 -12.82 -20.09
CA ARG A 124 -7.70 -11.45 -20.42
C ARG A 124 -6.23 -11.17 -20.21
N SER A 125 -5.58 -10.73 -21.28
CA SER A 125 -4.22 -10.18 -21.25
C SER A 125 -4.12 -9.01 -20.28
N ASP A 126 -2.93 -8.78 -19.74
CA ASP A 126 -2.67 -7.61 -18.87
C ASP A 126 -2.99 -6.29 -19.56
N ALA A 127 -2.68 -6.21 -20.85
CA ALA A 127 -3.05 -5.08 -21.70
C ALA A 127 -4.57 -4.83 -21.71
N ALA A 128 -5.39 -5.90 -21.82
CA ALA A 128 -6.84 -5.79 -21.82
C ALA A 128 -7.43 -5.44 -20.43
N VAL A 129 -6.74 -5.81 -19.34
CA VAL A 129 -7.14 -5.44 -17.98
C VAL A 129 -6.78 -3.98 -17.69
N ALA A 130 -5.57 -3.54 -18.07
CA ALA A 130 -5.13 -2.16 -17.91
C ALA A 130 -5.88 -1.18 -18.82
N ALA A 131 -6.20 -1.58 -20.06
CA ALA A 131 -7.03 -0.77 -20.96
C ALA A 131 -8.44 -0.57 -20.40
N GLU A 132 -9.08 -1.63 -19.87
CA GLU A 132 -10.39 -1.48 -19.20
C GLU A 132 -10.29 -0.56 -17.98
N HIS A 133 -9.23 -0.69 -17.16
CA HIS A 133 -9.05 0.21 -16.03
C HIS A 133 -8.90 1.68 -16.47
N ARG A 134 -8.12 1.94 -17.52
CA ARG A 134 -7.93 3.28 -18.10
C ARG A 134 -9.25 3.86 -18.64
N ASP A 135 -10.01 3.05 -19.36
CA ASP A 135 -11.19 3.51 -20.09
C ASP A 135 -12.41 3.72 -19.17
N TYR A 136 -12.52 2.97 -18.06
CA TYR A 136 -13.68 3.01 -17.16
C TYR A 136 -13.41 3.59 -15.77
N GLY A 137 -12.15 3.79 -15.40
CA GLY A 137 -11.77 4.37 -14.10
C GLY A 137 -12.07 3.47 -12.89
N TYR A 138 -11.89 4.06 -11.70
CA TYR A 138 -11.74 3.35 -10.43
C TYR A 138 -12.98 2.64 -9.89
N ALA A 139 -14.15 3.25 -10.04
CA ALA A 139 -15.27 3.00 -9.11
C ALA A 139 -16.29 1.98 -9.63
N MET A 140 -16.20 1.55 -10.88
CA MET A 140 -17.37 0.96 -11.57
C MET A 140 -17.12 -0.43 -12.19
N HIS A 141 -15.87 -0.94 -12.26
CA HIS A 141 -15.58 -2.13 -13.06
C HIS A 141 -14.54 -3.10 -12.47
N ARG A 142 -14.72 -4.39 -12.78
CA ARG A 142 -13.82 -5.51 -12.40
C ARG A 142 -12.37 -5.31 -12.85
N GLY A 143 -12.14 -4.49 -13.88
CA GLY A 143 -10.80 -4.17 -14.39
C GLY A 143 -9.87 -3.56 -13.33
N GLY A 144 -10.38 -2.73 -12.42
CA GLY A 144 -9.57 -2.14 -11.35
C GLY A 144 -9.10 -3.16 -10.31
N GLU A 145 -10.00 -4.03 -9.86
CA GLU A 145 -9.66 -5.11 -8.92
C GLU A 145 -8.70 -6.13 -9.53
N ASP A 146 -8.93 -6.54 -10.78
CA ASP A 146 -8.06 -7.48 -11.48
C ASP A 146 -6.67 -6.86 -11.73
N LEU A 147 -6.59 -5.57 -12.08
CA LEU A 147 -5.33 -4.87 -12.27
C LEU A 147 -4.52 -4.82 -10.98
N HIS A 148 -5.14 -4.45 -9.86
CA HIS A 148 -4.45 -4.34 -8.56
C HIS A 148 -4.04 -5.69 -7.98
N ARG A 149 -4.82 -6.74 -8.26
CA ARG A 149 -4.44 -8.10 -7.92
C ARG A 149 -3.19 -8.55 -8.68
N ARG A 150 -3.08 -8.21 -9.97
CA ARG A 150 -1.94 -8.57 -10.83
C ARG A 150 -0.72 -7.67 -10.60
N TYR A 151 -0.94 -6.39 -10.30
CA TYR A 151 0.09 -5.39 -10.09
C TYR A 151 -0.05 -4.72 -8.71
N PRO A 152 0.44 -5.39 -7.64
CA PRO A 152 0.28 -4.88 -6.27
C PRO A 152 0.94 -3.53 -5.99
N HIS A 153 2.01 -3.20 -6.70
CA HIS A 153 2.66 -1.91 -6.57
C HIS A 153 1.76 -0.76 -7.04
N LEU A 154 0.93 -0.98 -8.07
CA LEU A 154 -0.11 -0.04 -8.50
C LEU A 154 -1.17 0.13 -7.42
N ALA A 155 -1.60 -0.96 -6.76
CA ALA A 155 -2.50 -0.87 -5.62
C ALA A 155 -1.91 -0.03 -4.47
N GLY A 156 -0.59 -0.14 -4.25
CA GLY A 156 0.16 0.69 -3.29
C GLY A 156 0.15 2.17 -3.64
N LEU A 157 0.49 2.52 -4.89
CA LEU A 157 0.47 3.90 -5.40
C LEU A 157 -0.92 4.51 -5.29
N HIS A 158 -1.95 3.75 -5.64
CA HIS A 158 -3.33 4.19 -5.50
C HIS A 158 -3.74 4.45 -4.06
N ASN A 159 -3.44 3.51 -3.16
CA ASN A 159 -3.77 3.69 -1.75
C ASN A 159 -3.05 4.91 -1.16
N ALA A 160 -1.80 5.17 -1.57
CA ALA A 160 -1.08 6.37 -1.19
C ALA A 160 -1.80 7.65 -1.68
N LEU A 161 -2.28 7.66 -2.92
CA LEU A 161 -3.05 8.78 -3.46
C LEU A 161 -4.35 9.02 -2.66
N MET A 162 -5.08 7.96 -2.35
CA MET A 162 -6.32 8.03 -1.54
C MET A 162 -6.07 8.54 -0.13
N LEU A 163 -4.97 8.12 0.51
CA LEU A 163 -4.60 8.59 1.84
C LEU A 163 -4.23 10.09 1.83
N LEU A 164 -3.51 10.56 0.80
CA LEU A 164 -3.20 11.98 0.65
C LEU A 164 -4.46 12.80 0.40
N ASP A 165 -5.39 12.30 -0.42
CA ASP A 165 -6.69 12.93 -0.64
C ASP A 165 -7.49 13.02 0.67
N GLU A 166 -7.53 11.95 1.47
CA GLU A 166 -8.20 11.95 2.77
C GLU A 166 -7.57 12.98 3.73
N VAL A 167 -6.24 13.06 3.80
CA VAL A 167 -5.53 14.04 4.63
C VAL A 167 -5.86 15.47 4.18
N GLN A 168 -5.90 15.70 2.87
CA GLN A 168 -6.22 17.01 2.31
C GLN A 168 -7.68 17.41 2.61
N ARG A 169 -8.62 16.47 2.44
CA ARG A 169 -10.04 16.70 2.77
C ARG A 169 -10.24 16.99 4.26
N LYS A 170 -9.51 16.30 5.15
CA LYS A 170 -9.52 16.58 6.60
C LYS A 170 -8.96 17.96 6.93
N ARG A 171 -7.86 18.38 6.30
CA ARG A 171 -7.31 19.74 6.46
C ARG A 171 -8.31 20.80 6.01
N TRP A 172 -8.90 20.59 4.83
CA TRP A 172 -9.88 21.53 4.29
C TRP A 172 -11.09 21.70 5.22
N LEU A 173 -11.64 20.60 5.76
CA LEU A 173 -12.74 20.65 6.72
C LEU A 173 -12.36 21.33 8.04
N ALA A 174 -11.11 21.21 8.49
CA ALA A 174 -10.63 21.91 9.67
C ALA A 174 -10.50 23.43 9.42
N GLU A 175 -10.20 23.83 8.19
CA GLU A 175 -10.12 25.24 7.76
C GLU A 175 -11.51 25.85 7.46
N HIS A 176 -12.53 25.01 7.19
CA HIS A 176 -13.90 25.41 6.84
C HIS A 176 -14.93 24.69 7.75
N PRO A 177 -14.95 24.97 9.06
CA PRO A 177 -15.79 24.24 10.02
C PRO A 177 -17.30 24.41 9.79
N GLU A 178 -17.72 25.46 9.09
CA GLU A 178 -19.11 25.71 8.68
C GLU A 178 -19.58 24.85 7.50
N ALA A 179 -18.65 24.22 6.77
CA ALA A 179 -18.98 23.38 5.63
C ALA A 179 -19.39 21.97 6.09
N ALA A 180 -20.54 21.49 5.59
CA ALA A 180 -21.02 20.13 5.87
C ALA A 180 -20.16 19.03 5.21
N SER A 181 -19.43 19.37 4.14
CA SER A 181 -18.56 18.46 3.41
C SER A 181 -17.55 19.22 2.55
N PRO A 182 -16.38 18.64 2.24
CA PRO A 182 -15.46 19.22 1.28
C PRO A 182 -16.04 19.15 -0.14
N PRO A 183 -15.57 20.01 -1.06
CA PRO A 183 -15.95 19.94 -2.47
C PRO A 183 -15.61 18.57 -3.07
N LEU A 184 -16.30 18.24 -4.17
CA LEU A 184 -16.14 16.96 -4.88
C LEU A 184 -14.71 16.72 -5.37
N SER A 185 -13.96 17.78 -5.66
CA SER A 185 -12.53 17.72 -5.94
C SER A 185 -11.80 18.87 -5.25
N LEU A 186 -10.69 18.54 -4.60
CA LEU A 186 -9.68 19.50 -4.18
C LEU A 186 -8.52 19.45 -5.18
N ASP A 187 -7.84 20.58 -5.38
CA ASP A 187 -6.67 20.62 -6.25
C ASP A 187 -5.58 19.73 -5.68
N TYR A 188 -5.02 18.86 -6.52
CA TYR A 188 -3.95 17.97 -6.10
C TYR A 188 -2.69 18.76 -5.73
N SER A 189 -2.11 18.41 -4.59
CA SER A 189 -0.75 18.80 -4.24
C SER A 189 0.27 18.25 -5.25
N ALA A 190 1.49 18.80 -5.23
CA ALA A 190 2.58 18.33 -6.09
C ALA A 190 2.86 16.82 -5.90
N ASP A 191 2.81 16.33 -4.65
CA ASP A 191 3.04 14.92 -4.33
C ASP A 191 1.90 14.02 -4.86
N GLN A 192 0.65 14.48 -4.76
CA GLN A 192 -0.50 13.75 -5.34
C GLN A 192 -0.41 13.70 -6.87
N TRP A 193 0.00 14.79 -7.52
CA TRP A 193 0.26 14.81 -8.96
C TRP A 193 1.38 13.85 -9.35
N ALA A 194 2.48 13.83 -8.60
CA ALA A 194 3.59 12.89 -8.86
C ALA A 194 3.12 11.43 -8.76
N LEU A 195 2.37 11.08 -7.71
CA LEU A 195 1.83 9.74 -7.53
C LEU A 195 0.81 9.36 -8.60
N LYS A 196 -0.12 10.26 -8.92
CA LYS A 196 -1.13 10.03 -9.97
C LYS A 196 -0.46 9.83 -11.34
N ASN A 197 0.50 10.69 -11.69
CA ASN A 197 1.19 10.60 -12.96
C ASN A 197 2.02 9.30 -13.06
N GLU A 198 2.68 8.90 -11.97
CA GLU A 198 3.42 7.64 -11.95
C GLU A 198 2.49 6.43 -12.06
N TYR A 199 1.36 6.45 -11.35
CA TYR A 199 0.33 5.42 -11.48
C TYR A 199 -0.17 5.30 -12.93
N GLU A 200 -0.57 6.42 -13.53
CA GLU A 200 -1.10 6.46 -14.90
C GLU A 200 -0.04 6.07 -15.93
N ARG A 201 1.23 6.49 -15.74
CA ARG A 201 2.35 6.09 -16.61
C ARG A 201 2.48 4.57 -16.65
N GLN A 202 2.46 3.92 -15.48
CA GLN A 202 2.62 2.48 -15.39
C GLN A 202 1.40 1.72 -15.94
N VAL A 203 0.18 2.17 -15.65
CA VAL A 203 -1.04 1.60 -16.24
C VAL A 203 -1.01 1.70 -17.77
N ASN A 204 -0.60 2.84 -18.32
CA ASN A 204 -0.48 3.02 -19.76
C ASN A 204 0.62 2.15 -20.37
N ALA A 205 1.76 1.98 -19.68
CA ALA A 205 2.81 1.06 -20.13
C ALA A 205 2.26 -0.37 -20.23
N ILE A 206 1.54 -0.85 -19.21
CA ILE A 206 0.91 -2.18 -19.21
C ILE A 206 -0.14 -2.30 -20.33
N ALA A 207 -1.02 -1.30 -20.46
CA ALA A 207 -2.07 -1.28 -21.48
C ALA A 207 -1.52 -1.36 -22.92
N GLU A 208 -0.34 -0.80 -23.13
CA GLU A 208 0.35 -0.78 -24.43
C GLU A 208 1.36 -1.91 -24.60
N GLY A 209 1.49 -2.81 -23.62
CA GLY A 209 2.47 -3.90 -23.64
C GLY A 209 3.94 -3.43 -23.58
N ARG A 210 4.18 -2.23 -23.05
CA ARG A 210 5.51 -1.64 -22.85
C ARG A 210 6.08 -2.05 -21.48
N PRO A 211 7.42 -2.13 -21.36
CA PRO A 211 8.06 -2.32 -20.06
C PRO A 211 7.74 -1.13 -19.12
N ILE A 212 7.57 -1.44 -17.84
CA ILE A 212 7.14 -0.52 -16.77
C ILE A 212 8.33 0.16 -16.09
#